data_AF-A0AAE8INE9-F1
#
_entry.id   AF-A0AAE8INE9-F1
#
_cell.length_a   1.000
_cell.length_b   1.000
_cell.length_c   1.000
_cell.angle_alpha   90.00
_cell.angle_beta   90.00
_cell.angle_gamma   90.00
#
_symmetry.space_group_name_H-M   'P 1'
#
loop_
_entity.id
_entity.type
_entity.pdbx_description
1 polymer ?
#
loop_
_entity_poly.entity_id
_entity_poly.type
_entity_poly.pdbx_seq_one_letter_code
_entity_poly.pdbx_strand_id
1 'polypeptide(L)'
;MALLDSKGRLFGKVSILDLGALLIILGVVFGIFFLPGRSGSVAQIGSAMEAIEVEVLVRGLSVKSPETFVAEFQGSETTSIVIRNQPFANVGIKSIELLPRTTPVPQPDGSVLPLNDPRPEVQNIGDFRIVLTSEAQKTDNGYVFGNNKVKIGHTLRLEGFNYDFNGSVIDIRAVEK
;
A
#
# COMPACT_ATOMS: atom_id res chain seq x y z
N MET A 1 8.82 -20.24 -68.58
CA MET A 1 9.52 -21.01 -67.53
C MET A 1 8.56 -21.16 -66.37
N ALA A 2 8.35 -22.37 -65.85
CA ALA A 2 7.45 -22.57 -64.71
C ALA A 2 8.05 -21.89 -63.47
N LEU A 3 7.27 -21.05 -62.79
CA LEU A 3 7.68 -20.35 -61.56
C LEU A 3 7.95 -21.32 -60.39
N LEU A 4 7.35 -22.52 -60.46
CA LEU A 4 7.43 -23.57 -59.47
C LEU A 4 7.81 -24.90 -60.13
N ASP A 5 8.83 -25.57 -59.61
CA ASP A 5 9.17 -26.95 -59.99
C ASP A 5 8.23 -27.95 -59.31
N SER A 6 8.10 -29.15 -59.88
CA SER A 6 7.41 -30.35 -59.38
C SER A 6 7.71 -30.71 -57.92
N LYS A 7 8.84 -30.22 -57.38
CA LYS A 7 9.26 -30.40 -55.99
C LYS A 7 8.92 -29.20 -55.08
N GLY A 8 8.09 -28.25 -55.53
CA GLY A 8 7.68 -27.08 -54.76
C GLY A 8 8.79 -26.03 -54.58
N ARG A 9 9.78 -26.00 -55.48
CA ARG A 9 10.90 -25.06 -55.43
C ARG A 9 10.63 -23.84 -56.31
N LEU A 10 10.76 -22.65 -55.74
CA LEU A 10 10.73 -21.38 -56.45
C LEU A 10 12.05 -21.21 -57.22
N PHE A 11 11.97 -21.04 -58.54
CA PHE A 11 13.13 -20.94 -59.44
C PHE A 11 14.16 -22.09 -59.32
N GLY A 12 13.74 -23.26 -58.84
CA GLY A 12 14.60 -24.45 -58.65
C GLY A 12 15.63 -24.35 -57.51
N LYS A 13 15.74 -23.20 -56.84
CA LYS A 13 16.78 -22.91 -55.84
C LYS A 13 16.27 -22.93 -54.40
N VAL A 14 15.07 -22.39 -54.16
CA VAL A 14 14.53 -22.20 -52.80
C VAL A 14 13.22 -22.96 -52.65
N SER A 15 13.08 -23.75 -51.59
CA SER A 15 11.82 -24.42 -51.28
C SER A 15 10.78 -23.42 -50.82
N ILE A 16 9.55 -23.50 -51.32
CA ILE A 16 8.48 -22.59 -50.89
C ILE A 16 8.12 -22.75 -49.40
N LEU A 17 8.33 -23.95 -48.85
CA LEU A 17 8.20 -24.21 -47.41
C LEU A 17 9.24 -23.46 -46.59
N ASP A 18 10.47 -23.37 -47.10
CA ASP A 18 11.59 -22.72 -46.42
C ASP A 18 11.43 -21.19 -46.47
N LEU A 19 10.94 -20.66 -47.60
CA LEU A 19 10.56 -19.25 -47.72
C LEU A 19 9.40 -18.89 -46.78
N GLY A 20 8.40 -19.77 -46.64
CA GLY A 20 7.30 -19.60 -45.70
C GLY A 20 7.78 -19.61 -44.24
N ALA A 21 8.66 -20.56 -43.89
CA ALA A 21 9.25 -20.63 -42.56
C ALA A 21 10.05 -19.37 -42.23
N LEU A 22 10.86 -18.86 -43.18
CA LEU A 22 11.61 -17.62 -43.03
C LEU A 22 10.69 -16.42 -42.76
N LEU A 23 9.59 -16.28 -43.52
CA LEU A 23 8.64 -15.19 -43.33
C LEU A 23 7.94 -15.26 -41.97
N ILE A 24 7.62 -16.46 -41.48
CA ILE A 24 7.05 -16.65 -40.14
C ILE A 24 8.06 -16.21 -39.07
N ILE A 25 9.33 -16.63 -39.18
CA ILE A 25 10.40 -16.24 -38.25
C ILE A 25 10.59 -14.72 -38.24
N LEU A 26 10.64 -14.09 -39.42
CA LEU A 26 10.74 -12.64 -39.54
C LEU A 26 9.52 -11.92 -38.94
N GLY A 27 8.32 -12.47 -39.15
CA GLY A 27 7.09 -11.96 -38.55
C GLY A 27 7.10 -12.03 -37.02
N VAL A 28 7.61 -13.11 -36.44
CA VAL A 28 7.77 -13.26 -34.98
C VAL A 28 8.80 -12.27 -34.43
N VAL A 29 9.97 -12.15 -35.07
CA VAL A 29 11.00 -11.19 -34.67
C VAL A 29 10.45 -9.77 -34.74
N PHE A 30 9.81 -9.40 -35.85
CA PHE A 30 9.18 -8.10 -35.99
C PHE A 30 8.11 -7.86 -34.93
N GLY A 31 7.26 -8.87 -34.66
CA GLY A 31 6.25 -8.80 -33.61
C GLY A 31 6.85 -8.54 -32.23
N ILE A 32 7.94 -9.21 -31.86
CA ILE A 32 8.60 -9.01 -30.56
C ILE A 32 9.19 -7.61 -30.42
N PHE A 33 9.83 -7.09 -31.48
CA PHE A 33 10.53 -5.79 -31.40
C PHE A 33 9.64 -4.57 -31.67
N PHE A 34 8.58 -4.71 -32.48
CA PHE A 34 7.76 -3.58 -32.94
C PHE A 34 6.33 -3.59 -32.39
N LEU A 35 5.81 -4.71 -31.87
CA LEU A 35 4.52 -4.77 -31.19
C LEU A 35 4.76 -4.96 -29.69
N PRO A 36 4.90 -3.86 -28.90
CA PRO A 36 5.02 -3.99 -27.46
C PRO A 36 3.78 -4.75 -26.94
N GLY A 37 4.02 -5.92 -26.36
CA GLY A 37 2.96 -6.71 -25.76
C GLY A 37 2.21 -5.86 -24.74
N ARG A 38 0.88 -5.85 -24.79
CA ARG A 38 0.02 -5.23 -23.75
C ARG A 38 0.07 -5.97 -22.40
N SER A 39 1.09 -6.78 -22.18
CA SER A 39 1.39 -7.39 -20.91
C SER A 39 2.45 -6.51 -20.27
N GLY A 40 1.97 -5.62 -19.40
CA GLY A 40 2.76 -4.65 -18.67
C GLY A 40 4.07 -5.25 -18.19
N SER A 41 5.15 -4.60 -18.57
CA SER A 41 6.48 -4.84 -18.07
C SER A 41 6.44 -4.98 -16.55
N VAL A 42 6.74 -6.18 -16.06
CA VAL A 42 6.93 -6.46 -14.63
C VAL A 42 8.19 -5.78 -14.06
N ALA A 43 8.97 -5.08 -14.90
CA ALA A 43 10.27 -4.52 -14.56
C ALA A 43 10.42 -3.01 -14.87
N GLN A 44 9.36 -2.33 -15.32
CA GLN A 44 9.38 -0.89 -15.57
C GLN A 44 8.35 -0.15 -14.73
N ILE A 45 8.55 -0.05 -13.42
CA ILE A 45 8.15 1.18 -12.70
C ILE A 45 9.20 1.44 -11.64
N GLY A 46 10.33 2.03 -12.07
CA GLY A 46 11.16 2.86 -11.20
C GLY A 46 10.40 4.14 -10.85
N SER A 47 9.24 4.01 -10.20
CA SER A 47 8.59 5.16 -9.58
C SER A 47 9.56 5.66 -8.53
N ALA A 48 9.82 6.96 -8.54
CA ALA A 48 10.51 7.60 -7.44
C ALA A 48 9.85 7.16 -6.13
N MET A 49 10.65 6.56 -5.24
CA MET A 49 10.24 6.35 -3.86
C MET A 49 10.03 7.74 -3.25
N GLU A 50 8.87 7.96 -2.68
CA GLU A 50 8.50 9.21 -2.04
C GLU A 50 8.30 8.95 -0.55
N ALA A 51 8.84 9.82 0.28
CA ALA A 51 8.58 9.79 1.72
C ALA A 51 7.13 10.22 1.95
N ILE A 52 6.35 9.38 2.61
CA ILE A 52 4.94 9.65 2.84
C ILE A 52 4.56 9.42 4.30
N GLU A 53 3.49 10.10 4.70
CA GLU A 53 2.84 9.98 5.99
C GLU A 53 1.51 9.24 5.84
N VAL A 54 1.28 8.26 6.70
CA VAL A 54 0.01 7.55 6.84
C VAL A 54 -0.56 7.87 8.20
N GLU A 55 -1.76 8.43 8.21
CA GLU A 55 -2.49 8.65 9.44
C GLU A 55 -3.41 7.47 9.70
N VAL A 56 -3.28 6.89 10.89
CA VAL A 56 -3.98 5.70 11.34
C VAL A 56 -4.80 6.05 12.56
N LEU A 57 -6.09 5.78 12.48
CA LEU A 57 -7.02 5.91 13.60
C LEU A 57 -7.20 4.56 14.28
N VAL A 58 -6.86 4.51 15.55
CA VAL A 58 -7.08 3.38 16.44
C VAL A 58 -8.23 3.76 17.37
N ARG A 59 -9.22 2.86 17.51
CA ARG A 59 -10.38 3.10 18.38
C ARG A 59 -10.57 1.92 19.31
N GLY A 60 -10.78 2.20 20.59
CA GLY A 60 -11.16 1.24 21.60
C GLY A 60 -10.02 0.33 22.02
N LEU A 61 -8.77 0.78 21.97
CA LEU A 61 -7.63 -0.04 22.36
C LEU A 61 -7.59 -0.13 23.89
N SER A 62 -7.79 -1.34 24.43
CA SER A 62 -7.71 -1.58 25.87
C SER A 62 -6.26 -1.62 26.33
N VAL A 63 -5.85 -0.61 27.11
CA VAL A 63 -4.51 -0.48 27.68
C VAL A 63 -4.60 -0.01 29.12
N LYS A 64 -3.68 -0.49 29.97
CA LYS A 64 -3.69 -0.18 31.42
C LYS A 64 -3.65 1.33 31.69
N SER A 65 -2.84 2.08 30.94
CA SER A 65 -2.88 3.55 30.92
C SER A 65 -2.62 3.99 29.49
N PRO A 66 -3.59 4.65 28.84
CA PRO A 66 -3.40 5.21 27.51
C PRO A 66 -2.24 6.21 27.45
N GLU A 67 -2.04 7.01 28.48
CA GLU A 67 -0.99 8.03 28.56
C GLU A 67 0.41 7.40 28.59
N THR A 68 0.60 6.38 29.44
CA THR A 68 1.87 5.62 29.49
C THR A 68 2.12 4.92 28.17
N PHE A 69 1.09 4.36 27.55
CA PHE A 69 1.21 3.71 26.23
C PHE A 69 1.68 4.70 25.16
N VAL A 70 1.17 5.94 25.13
CA VAL A 70 1.68 6.99 24.22
C VAL A 70 3.18 7.20 24.41
N ALA A 71 3.64 7.32 25.66
CA ALA A 71 5.05 7.55 25.96
C ALA A 71 5.94 6.37 25.51
N GLU A 72 5.53 5.13 25.80
CA GLU A 72 6.24 3.92 25.36
C GLU A 72 6.27 3.78 23.83
N PHE A 73 5.14 4.06 23.17
CA PHE A 73 5.02 3.97 21.72
C PHE A 73 5.89 5.00 21.01
N GLN A 74 5.93 6.25 21.50
CA GLN A 74 6.82 7.29 20.96
C GLN A 74 8.31 6.91 21.14
N GLY A 75 8.67 6.26 22.25
CA GLY A 75 10.04 5.85 22.52
C GLY A 75 10.57 4.71 21.64
N SER A 76 9.70 4.01 20.90
CA SER A 76 10.12 2.89 20.04
C SER A 76 10.72 3.32 18.70
N GLU A 77 10.53 4.59 18.29
CA GLU A 77 10.93 5.21 17.00
C GLU A 77 10.36 4.56 15.73
N THR A 78 10.25 3.23 15.70
CA THR A 78 9.76 2.42 14.59
C THR A 78 8.81 1.32 15.08
N THR A 79 8.00 0.80 14.16
CA THR A 79 7.06 -0.30 14.39
C THR A 79 7.03 -1.23 13.17
N SER A 80 6.51 -2.44 13.35
CA SER A 80 6.15 -3.32 12.25
C SER A 80 4.66 -3.18 11.95
N ILE A 81 4.30 -3.25 10.67
CA ILE A 81 2.90 -3.30 10.25
C ILE A 81 2.63 -4.57 9.46
N VAL A 82 1.42 -5.08 9.55
CA VAL A 82 0.94 -6.18 8.72
C VAL A 82 -0.22 -5.67 7.87
N ILE A 83 -0.03 -5.73 6.56
CA ILE A 83 -1.04 -5.34 5.56
C ILE A 83 -1.51 -6.61 4.87
N ARG A 84 -2.79 -6.95 4.99
CA ARG A 84 -3.36 -8.15 4.32
C ARG A 84 -2.53 -9.43 4.57
N ASN A 85 -2.13 -9.67 5.82
CA ASN A 85 -1.30 -10.80 6.24
C ASN A 85 0.11 -10.84 5.63
N GLN A 86 0.61 -9.69 5.14
CA GLN A 86 1.98 -9.53 4.69
C GLN A 86 2.70 -8.57 5.65
N PRO A 87 3.72 -9.04 6.38
CA PRO A 87 4.47 -8.22 7.32
C PRO A 87 5.38 -7.23 6.59
N PHE A 88 5.53 -6.04 7.17
CA PHE A 88 6.41 -4.97 6.71
C PHE A 88 7.02 -4.27 7.92
N ALA A 89 8.34 -4.40 8.08
CA ALA A 89 9.06 -3.92 9.24
C ALA A 89 9.64 -2.51 9.02
N ASN A 90 10.11 -1.88 10.10
CA ASN A 90 10.83 -0.61 10.10
C ASN A 90 10.01 0.58 9.59
N VAL A 91 8.73 0.65 9.94
CA VAL A 91 7.89 1.82 9.69
C VAL A 91 8.17 2.85 10.77
N GLY A 92 8.53 4.07 10.39
CA GLY A 92 8.82 5.14 11.34
C GLY A 92 7.56 5.64 12.03
N ILE A 93 7.67 5.95 13.32
CA ILE A 93 6.60 6.57 14.10
C ILE A 93 6.90 8.08 14.18
N LYS A 94 6.09 8.91 13.52
CA LYS A 94 6.24 10.37 13.60
C LYS A 94 5.56 10.93 14.85
N SER A 95 4.34 10.47 15.14
CA SER A 95 3.59 10.92 16.30
C SER A 95 2.50 9.93 16.68
N ILE A 96 2.11 9.98 17.95
CA ILE A 96 0.88 9.37 18.47
C ILE A 96 0.20 10.38 19.38
N GLU A 97 -1.09 10.58 19.16
CA GLU A 97 -1.97 11.48 19.90
C GLU A 97 -3.09 10.65 20.54
N LEU A 98 -3.27 10.81 21.85
CA LEU A 98 -4.43 10.26 22.56
C LEU A 98 -5.64 11.15 22.31
N LEU A 99 -6.71 10.56 21.79
CA LEU A 99 -7.96 11.24 21.50
C LEU A 99 -8.89 11.20 22.73
N PRO A 100 -9.52 12.33 23.10
CA PRO A 100 -10.38 12.37 24.27
C PRO A 100 -11.68 11.58 24.04
N ARG A 101 -12.07 10.79 25.04
CA ARG A 101 -13.39 10.15 25.07
C ARG A 101 -14.36 10.99 25.88
N THR A 102 -15.32 11.58 25.18
CA THR A 102 -16.34 12.42 25.78
C THR A 102 -17.72 11.77 25.71
N THR A 103 -18.59 12.18 26.63
CA THR A 103 -19.99 11.81 26.69
C THR A 103 -20.86 13.06 26.56
N PRO A 104 -21.97 13.02 25.81
CA PRO A 104 -22.84 14.17 25.66
C PRO A 104 -23.60 14.43 26.97
N VAL A 105 -23.45 15.63 27.54
CA VAL A 105 -24.14 16.06 28.76
C VAL A 105 -25.13 17.18 28.43
N PRO A 106 -26.44 16.91 28.50
CA PRO A 106 -27.47 17.92 28.24
C PRO A 106 -27.47 18.97 29.36
N GLN A 107 -27.65 20.22 28.97
CA GLN A 107 -27.65 21.37 29.88
C GLN A 107 -29.08 21.89 30.14
N PRO A 108 -29.31 22.63 31.24
CA PRO A 108 -30.62 23.22 31.54
C PRO A 108 -31.15 24.21 30.48
N ASP A 109 -30.26 24.80 29.68
CA ASP A 109 -30.60 25.71 28.58
C ASP A 109 -30.93 24.98 27.26
N GLY A 110 -30.89 23.65 27.25
CA GLY A 110 -31.12 22.81 26.06
C GLY A 110 -29.88 22.58 25.20
N SER A 111 -28.72 23.14 25.54
CA SER A 111 -27.45 22.85 24.86
C SER A 111 -26.88 21.47 25.26
N VAL A 112 -25.86 21.00 24.53
CA VAL A 112 -25.16 19.74 24.82
C VAL A 112 -23.66 20.02 24.89
N LEU A 113 -23.03 19.61 26.00
CA LEU A 113 -21.59 19.73 26.18
C LEU A 113 -20.89 18.37 26.09
N PRO A 114 -19.77 18.25 25.37
CA PRO A 114 -18.94 17.05 25.40
C PRO A 114 -18.03 17.10 26.63
N LEU A 115 -18.40 16.37 27.69
CA LEU A 115 -17.57 16.25 28.91
C LEU A 115 -16.84 14.91 28.92
N ASN A 116 -15.71 14.83 29.63
CA ASN A 116 -14.98 13.56 29.78
C ASN A 116 -15.88 12.49 30.40
N ASP A 117 -15.80 11.27 29.88
CA ASP A 117 -16.57 10.15 30.39
C ASP A 117 -16.10 9.78 31.82
N PRO A 118 -16.97 9.85 32.85
CA PRO A 118 -16.57 9.60 34.24
C PRO A 118 -16.42 8.11 34.58
N ARG A 119 -16.80 7.21 33.66
CA ARG A 119 -16.81 5.77 33.91
C ARG A 119 -15.40 5.22 34.11
N PRO A 120 -15.10 4.54 35.24
CA PRO A 120 -13.78 3.98 35.51
C PRO A 120 -13.30 3.03 34.41
N GLU A 121 -14.18 2.23 33.82
CA GLU A 121 -13.84 1.28 32.75
C GLU A 121 -13.35 1.95 31.45
N VAL A 122 -13.68 3.23 31.24
CA VAL A 122 -13.25 3.99 30.06
C VAL A 122 -11.82 4.50 30.22
N GLN A 123 -11.32 4.59 31.46
CA GLN A 123 -9.94 5.04 31.74
C GLN A 123 -8.88 4.08 31.17
N ASN A 124 -9.23 2.81 30.95
CA ASN A 124 -8.34 1.82 30.35
C ASN A 124 -8.58 1.64 28.84
N ILE A 125 -9.30 2.57 28.19
CA ILE A 125 -9.61 2.51 26.76
C ILE A 125 -9.03 3.76 26.09
N GLY A 126 -8.06 3.56 25.22
CA GLY A 126 -7.46 4.63 24.41
C GLY A 126 -7.97 4.62 22.97
N ASP A 127 -8.37 5.80 22.49
CA ASP A 127 -8.51 6.08 21.07
C ASP A 127 -7.26 6.86 20.65
N PHE A 128 -6.59 6.46 19.56
CA PHE A 128 -5.31 7.06 19.16
C PHE A 128 -5.34 7.52 17.71
N ARG A 129 -4.70 8.66 17.44
CA ARG A 129 -4.30 9.07 16.10
C ARG A 129 -2.79 8.88 15.99
N ILE A 130 -2.37 8.00 15.09
CA ILE A 130 -0.96 7.66 14.89
C ILE A 130 -0.55 8.12 13.49
N VAL A 131 0.57 8.82 13.38
CA VAL A 131 1.17 9.20 12.10
C VAL A 131 2.41 8.33 11.90
N LEU A 132 2.34 7.47 10.88
CA LEU A 132 3.42 6.60 10.46
C LEU A 132 4.14 7.22 9.25
N THR A 133 5.44 6.99 9.16
CA THR A 133 6.30 7.47 8.07
C THR A 133 6.97 6.28 7.38
N SER A 134 6.97 6.30 6.05
CA SER A 134 7.68 5.29 5.27
C SER A 134 7.94 5.81 3.86
N GLU A 135 8.85 5.15 3.16
CA GLU A 135 8.99 5.34 1.72
C GLU A 135 7.99 4.46 0.98
N ALA A 136 7.32 5.03 -0.01
CA ALA A 136 6.36 4.32 -0.83
C ALA A 136 6.52 4.65 -2.30
N GLN A 137 6.16 3.67 -3.13
CA GLN A 137 6.08 3.84 -4.57
C GLN A 137 4.75 4.51 -4.90
N LYS A 138 4.82 5.70 -5.51
CA LYS A 138 3.64 6.37 -6.08
C LYS A 138 3.28 5.72 -7.41
N THR A 139 2.03 5.29 -7.52
CA THR A 139 1.45 4.75 -8.77
C THR A 139 0.21 5.52 -9.16
N ASP A 140 -0.24 5.38 -10.39
CA ASP A 140 -1.49 6.00 -10.89
C ASP A 140 -2.73 5.60 -10.06
N ASN A 141 -2.64 4.52 -9.29
CA ASN A 141 -3.72 3.92 -8.52
C ASN A 141 -3.55 4.02 -6.99
N GLY A 142 -2.58 4.82 -6.52
CA GLY A 142 -2.30 5.09 -5.11
C GLY A 142 -0.86 4.78 -4.70
N TYR A 143 -0.60 4.91 -3.39
CA TYR A 143 0.70 4.60 -2.80
C TYR A 143 0.84 3.11 -2.49
N VAL A 144 2.01 2.56 -2.78
CA VAL A 144 2.38 1.16 -2.53
C VAL A 144 3.44 1.12 -1.42
N PHE A 145 3.10 0.48 -0.31
CA PHE A 145 3.99 0.22 0.83
C PHE A 145 4.49 -1.22 0.74
N GLY A 146 5.79 -1.39 0.55
CA GLY A 146 6.37 -2.70 0.22
C GLY A 146 5.70 -3.26 -1.05
N ASN A 147 4.89 -4.31 -0.90
CA ASN A 147 4.15 -4.95 -2.00
C ASN A 147 2.63 -4.70 -1.96
N ASN A 148 2.14 -3.88 -1.02
CA ASN A 148 0.71 -3.65 -0.84
C ASN A 148 0.31 -2.21 -1.14
N LYS A 149 -0.79 -2.06 -1.86
CA LYS A 149 -1.47 -0.76 -1.99
C LYS A 149 -2.11 -0.40 -0.66
N VAL A 150 -1.83 0.80 -0.16
CA VAL A 150 -2.48 1.36 1.03
C VAL A 150 -3.44 2.45 0.59
N LYS A 151 -4.65 2.44 1.15
CA LYS A 151 -5.71 3.39 0.85
C LYS A 151 -6.45 3.73 2.14
N ILE A 152 -7.10 4.89 2.15
CA ILE A 152 -8.04 5.28 3.21
C ILE A 152 -9.10 4.18 3.38
N GLY A 153 -9.37 3.81 4.62
CA GLY A 153 -10.26 2.72 5.01
C GLY A 153 -9.59 1.33 5.10
N HIS A 154 -8.36 1.15 4.62
CA HIS A 154 -7.62 -0.09 4.86
C HIS A 154 -7.31 -0.27 6.34
N THR A 155 -7.35 -1.50 6.81
CA THR A 155 -6.90 -1.87 8.16
C THR A 155 -5.40 -2.17 8.12
N LEU A 156 -4.65 -1.52 9.01
CA LEU A 156 -3.26 -1.84 9.31
C LEU A 156 -3.22 -2.50 10.68
N ARG A 157 -2.53 -3.63 10.79
CA ARG A 157 -2.19 -4.21 12.08
C ARG A 157 -0.81 -3.71 12.47
N LEU A 158 -0.68 -3.07 13.62
CA LEU A 158 0.58 -2.58 14.16
C LEU A 158 1.07 -3.60 15.18
N GLU A 159 2.33 -4.02 15.03
CA GLU A 159 2.96 -5.07 15.81
C GLU A 159 4.29 -4.56 16.38
N GLY A 160 4.44 -4.66 17.69
CA GLY A 160 5.64 -4.31 18.42
C GLY A 160 5.95 -5.33 19.50
N PHE A 161 6.88 -5.01 20.40
CA PHE A 161 7.34 -5.96 21.41
C PHE A 161 6.24 -6.37 22.41
N ASN A 162 5.44 -5.41 22.87
CA ASN A 162 4.40 -5.59 23.90
C ASN A 162 2.99 -5.23 23.40
N TYR A 163 2.80 -5.01 22.10
CA TYR A 163 1.52 -4.64 21.52
C TYR A 163 1.28 -5.27 20.16
N ASP A 164 -0.01 -5.52 19.89
CA ASP A 164 -0.50 -6.02 18.61
C ASP A 164 -1.97 -5.60 18.47
N PHE A 165 -2.26 -4.66 17.56
CA PHE A 165 -3.60 -4.11 17.40
C PHE A 165 -3.88 -3.61 15.99
N ASN A 166 -5.17 -3.39 15.68
CA ASN A 166 -5.62 -2.88 14.40
C ASN A 166 -5.91 -1.38 14.46
N GLY A 167 -5.57 -0.68 13.39
CA GLY A 167 -5.98 0.69 13.11
C GLY A 167 -6.49 0.84 11.68
N SER A 168 -7.28 1.87 11.42
CA SER A 168 -7.79 2.18 10.09
C SER A 168 -7.06 3.38 9.51
N VAL A 169 -6.63 3.29 8.26
CA VAL A 169 -6.01 4.43 7.55
C VAL A 169 -7.07 5.49 7.31
N ILE A 170 -6.82 6.71 7.76
CA ILE A 170 -7.72 7.85 7.59
C ILE A 170 -7.17 8.92 6.64
N ASP A 171 -5.86 9.00 6.47
CA ASP A 171 -5.21 9.91 5.53
C ASP A 171 -3.88 9.33 5.00
N ILE A 172 -3.49 9.74 3.80
CA ILE A 172 -2.20 9.41 3.18
C ILE A 172 -1.72 10.63 2.39
N ARG A 173 -0.56 11.16 2.76
CA ARG A 173 0.01 12.36 2.15
C ARG A 173 1.51 12.22 1.91
N ALA A 174 2.00 12.86 0.86
CA ALA A 174 3.44 12.97 0.64
C ALA A 174 4.03 13.98 1.64
N VAL A 175 5.23 13.70 2.13
CA VAL A 175 6.00 14.67 2.90
C VAL A 175 6.63 15.63 1.89
N GLU A 176 6.11 16.87 1.82
CA GLU A 176 6.77 17.91 1.04
C GLU A 176 8.19 18.14 1.57
N LYS A 177 9.17 18.17 0.67
CA LYS A 177 10.58 18.40 0.99
C LYS A 177 10.86 19.83 1.39
#